data_AF-A0A6B2G502-F1
#
_entry.id   AF-A0A6B2G502-F1
#
_cell.length_a   1.000
_cell.length_b   1.000
_cell.length_c   1.000
_cell.angle_alpha   90.00
_cell.angle_beta   90.00
_cell.angle_gamma   90.00
#
_symmetry.space_group_name_H-M   'P 1'
#
loop_
_entity.id
_entity.type
_entity.pdbx_description
1 polymer ?
#
loop_
_entity_poly.entity_id
_entity_poly.type
_entity_poly.pdbx_seq_one_letter_code
_entity_poly.pdbx_strand_id
1 'polypeptide(L)'
;QADSTPDVTGISPSEGPPGTKITVRGHNFGIDLNDLVSVFVCAHDCTKSAHWVSTGKIICFIDSINIKGPETGPIIITTKSGGRGVSMINFNLSFDKLKPLISSSIWIDEDYDGIIPGQQDSLEVDVKQILCEPDPLGILPSNTFSSGTPLTNESLVQYTSKLVDQSFHPVRFLLDRHPNTKWENLQRGYEQLKRNLNLTSVSDVGNKGDYISKNVVVVINVMSDMYKLSRLVSRQRTHVSDDLKNKIQELMDDISSNFTQLSQTYSSLLSRMSFYNIYTKNLSAFQIPRDILKCIRIKGDYLAVIDSFSEFINRSPDSDEKLLSVFQSIDSRIDHFIQHVVDNL
;
A
#
# COMPACT_ATOMS: atom_id res chain seq x y z
N GLN A 1 -26.62 -21.78 59.04
CA GLN A 1 -25.73 -22.55 59.94
C GLN A 1 -24.35 -21.93 59.76
N ALA A 2 -23.91 -21.17 60.76
CA ALA A 2 -22.64 -20.42 60.83
C ALA A 2 -22.22 -19.62 59.57
N ASP A 3 -22.83 -18.45 59.34
CA ASP A 3 -22.28 -17.42 58.45
C ASP A 3 -21.10 -16.73 59.14
N SER A 4 -20.00 -17.46 59.24
CA SER A 4 -18.73 -16.89 59.67
C SER A 4 -18.14 -16.09 58.52
N THR A 5 -17.87 -14.82 58.78
CA THR A 5 -17.28 -13.90 57.81
C THR A 5 -15.96 -14.45 57.26
N PRO A 6 -15.67 -14.29 55.96
CA PRO A 6 -14.39 -14.67 55.39
C PRO A 6 -13.25 -14.00 56.16
N ASP A 7 -12.30 -14.78 56.66
CA ASP A 7 -11.15 -14.26 57.40
C ASP A 7 -9.86 -14.68 56.70
N VAL A 8 -9.00 -13.70 56.41
CA VAL A 8 -7.78 -13.90 55.64
C VAL A 8 -6.60 -13.90 56.59
N THR A 9 -5.98 -15.07 56.77
CA THR A 9 -4.88 -15.28 57.71
C THR A 9 -3.50 -15.25 57.06
N GLY A 10 -3.42 -15.38 55.73
CA GLY A 10 -2.14 -15.36 55.04
C GLY A 10 -2.24 -15.15 53.54
N ILE A 11 -1.15 -14.64 52.96
CA ILE A 11 -1.01 -14.42 51.53
C ILE A 11 0.39 -14.85 51.10
N SER A 12 0.50 -15.45 49.91
CA SER A 12 1.78 -15.89 49.35
C SER A 12 1.78 -15.72 47.83
N PRO A 13 2.72 -14.94 47.26
CA PRO A 13 3.68 -14.05 47.94
C PRO A 13 3.00 -12.82 48.56
N SER A 14 3.64 -12.16 49.54
CA SER A 14 3.14 -10.92 50.16
C SER A 14 3.44 -9.66 49.35
N GLU A 15 4.34 -9.76 48.38
CA GLU A 15 4.70 -8.71 47.44
C GLU A 15 4.96 -9.27 46.05
N GLY A 16 4.81 -8.43 45.03
CA GLY A 16 5.15 -8.79 43.65
C GLY A 16 4.63 -7.78 42.63
N PRO A 17 5.16 -7.82 41.39
CA PRO A 17 4.68 -6.99 40.30
C PRO A 17 3.26 -7.37 39.86
N PRO A 18 2.57 -6.51 39.09
CA PRO A 18 1.32 -6.87 38.43
C PRO A 18 1.47 -8.15 37.62
N GLY A 19 0.44 -9.01 37.62
CA GLY A 19 0.49 -10.35 37.03
C GLY A 19 1.00 -11.44 37.99
N THR A 20 1.44 -11.11 39.20
CA THR A 20 1.86 -12.10 40.19
C THR A 20 0.71 -13.02 40.58
N LYS A 21 0.99 -14.33 40.60
CA LYS A 21 0.07 -15.35 41.10
C LYS A 21 0.04 -15.32 42.63
N ILE A 22 -1.10 -14.98 43.19
CA ILE A 22 -1.30 -14.85 44.63
C ILE A 22 -2.13 -16.01 45.14
N THR A 23 -1.67 -16.65 46.20
CA THR A 23 -2.42 -17.64 46.97
C THR A 23 -2.86 -17.00 48.28
N VAL A 24 -4.17 -16.76 48.42
CA VAL A 24 -4.80 -16.27 49.64
C VAL A 24 -5.22 -17.47 50.50
N ARG A 25 -4.86 -17.44 51.78
CA ARG A 25 -5.17 -18.45 52.78
C ARG A 25 -6.00 -17.84 53.90
N GLY A 26 -6.93 -18.63 54.43
CA GLY A 26 -7.83 -18.16 55.47
C GLY A 26 -8.91 -19.17 55.80
N HIS A 27 -10.04 -18.65 56.26
CA HIS A 27 -11.21 -19.44 56.65
C HIS A 27 -12.47 -18.83 56.03
N ASN A 28 -13.44 -19.69 55.74
CA ASN A 28 -14.79 -19.32 55.29
C ASN A 28 -14.83 -18.55 53.96
N PHE A 29 -14.00 -18.94 53.00
CA PHE A 29 -13.96 -18.39 51.64
C PHE A 29 -15.11 -18.90 50.75
N GLY A 30 -16.23 -19.27 51.35
CA GLY A 30 -17.39 -19.84 50.69
C GLY A 30 -17.35 -21.37 50.63
N ILE A 31 -18.53 -21.96 50.44
CA ILE A 31 -18.75 -23.42 50.43
C ILE A 31 -18.34 -24.03 49.10
N ASP A 32 -18.62 -23.32 48.00
CA ASP A 32 -18.34 -23.72 46.61
C ASP A 32 -17.90 -22.51 45.77
N LEU A 33 -17.39 -22.75 44.56
CA LEU A 33 -17.01 -21.69 43.60
C LEU A 33 -18.14 -20.67 43.36
N ASN A 34 -19.39 -21.10 43.32
CA ASN A 34 -20.56 -20.24 43.10
C ASN A 34 -20.90 -19.33 44.29
N ASP A 35 -20.31 -19.60 45.45
CA ASP A 35 -20.48 -18.81 46.68
C ASP A 35 -19.52 -17.60 46.70
N LEU A 36 -18.43 -17.65 45.93
CA LEU A 36 -17.50 -16.53 45.79
C LEU A 36 -18.09 -15.44 44.90
N VAL A 37 -18.33 -14.24 45.46
CA VAL A 37 -18.94 -13.11 44.74
C VAL A 37 -17.88 -12.16 44.19
N SER A 38 -16.93 -11.76 45.03
CA SER A 38 -15.86 -10.86 44.60
C SER A 38 -14.60 -11.01 45.43
N VAL A 39 -13.46 -10.79 44.76
CA VAL A 39 -12.13 -10.80 45.38
C VAL A 39 -11.41 -9.53 44.95
N PHE A 40 -11.10 -8.66 45.91
CA PHE A 40 -10.30 -7.47 45.68
C PHE A 40 -8.96 -7.60 46.39
N VAL A 41 -7.88 -7.26 45.69
CA VAL A 41 -6.53 -7.19 46.27
C VAL A 41 -6.00 -5.78 46.02
N CYS A 42 -5.64 -5.05 47.08
CA CYS A 42 -5.11 -3.69 46.96
C CYS A 42 -6.05 -2.74 46.17
N ALA A 43 -7.37 -2.85 46.38
CA ALA A 43 -8.42 -2.15 45.62
C ALA A 43 -8.55 -2.53 44.12
N HIS A 44 -7.89 -3.59 43.66
CA HIS A 44 -8.00 -4.11 42.30
C HIS A 44 -8.95 -5.31 42.27
N ASP A 45 -9.89 -5.30 41.33
CA ASP A 45 -10.84 -6.39 41.16
C ASP A 45 -10.16 -7.61 40.51
N CYS A 46 -9.96 -8.66 41.32
CA CYS A 46 -9.38 -9.94 40.91
C CYS A 46 -10.46 -11.02 40.75
N THR A 47 -11.75 -10.66 40.75
CA THR A 47 -12.86 -11.63 40.72
C THR A 47 -12.81 -12.53 39.49
N LYS A 48 -12.47 -11.98 38.31
CA LYS A 48 -12.37 -12.75 37.06
C LYS A 48 -11.21 -13.75 37.05
N SER A 49 -10.12 -13.43 37.75
CA SER A 49 -8.91 -14.25 37.81
C SER A 49 -8.90 -15.18 39.03
N ALA A 50 -9.88 -15.06 39.92
CA ALA A 50 -9.99 -15.83 41.14
C ALA A 50 -10.45 -17.26 40.86
N HIS A 51 -9.62 -18.21 41.28
CA HIS A 51 -9.89 -19.63 41.30
C HIS A 51 -10.04 -20.09 42.75
N TRP A 52 -11.28 -20.43 43.12
CA TRP A 52 -11.58 -21.02 44.41
C TRP A 52 -11.08 -22.47 44.45
N VAL A 53 -10.30 -22.82 45.47
CA VAL A 53 -9.73 -24.17 45.64
C VAL A 53 -10.39 -24.89 46.81
N SER A 54 -10.59 -24.19 47.92
CA SER A 54 -11.26 -24.72 49.10
C SER A 54 -11.78 -23.59 49.98
N THR A 55 -12.54 -23.93 51.02
CA THR A 55 -13.07 -23.00 52.03
C THR A 55 -12.00 -22.16 52.74
N GLY A 56 -10.71 -22.48 52.58
CA GLY A 56 -9.60 -21.71 53.14
C GLY A 56 -8.51 -21.34 52.14
N LYS A 57 -8.74 -21.51 50.83
CA LYS A 57 -7.74 -21.23 49.80
C LYS A 57 -8.36 -20.72 48.51
N ILE A 58 -7.91 -19.53 48.09
CA ILE A 58 -8.21 -18.94 46.79
C ILE A 58 -6.89 -18.59 46.10
N ILE A 59 -6.81 -18.81 44.80
CA ILE A 59 -5.69 -18.41 43.96
C ILE A 59 -6.19 -17.35 42.99
N CYS A 60 -5.54 -16.19 42.92
CA CYS A 60 -5.92 -15.13 41.98
C CYS A 60 -4.69 -14.44 41.40
N PHE A 61 -4.89 -13.67 40.34
CA PHE A 61 -3.84 -12.87 39.70
C PHE A 61 -4.25 -11.41 39.74
N ILE A 62 -3.31 -10.53 40.11
CA ILE A 62 -3.52 -9.09 39.99
C ILE A 62 -3.40 -8.73 38.52
N ASP A 63 -4.47 -8.19 37.94
CA ASP A 63 -4.45 -7.76 36.55
C ASP A 63 -3.57 -6.52 36.38
N SER A 64 -2.77 -6.49 35.32
CA SER A 64 -1.82 -5.41 35.00
C SER A 64 -2.52 -4.19 34.37
N ILE A 65 -3.75 -4.37 33.89
CA ILE A 65 -4.44 -3.41 33.01
C ILE A 65 -5.03 -2.21 33.76
N ASN A 66 -5.27 -2.29 35.07
CA ASN A 66 -6.03 -1.26 35.78
C ASN A 66 -5.39 -0.85 37.11
N ILE A 67 -4.11 -0.48 37.05
CA ILE A 67 -3.35 -0.13 38.25
C ILE A 67 -3.63 1.31 38.68
N LYS A 68 -4.79 1.51 39.29
CA LYS A 68 -5.23 2.79 39.87
C LYS A 68 -5.55 2.56 41.34
N GLY A 69 -4.52 2.56 42.17
CA GLY A 69 -4.67 2.31 43.59
C GLY A 69 -3.40 2.59 44.38
N PRO A 70 -3.47 2.57 45.72
CA PRO A 70 -2.31 2.67 46.57
C PRO A 70 -1.32 1.52 46.31
N GLU A 71 -0.03 1.74 46.54
CA GLU A 71 1.02 0.69 46.37
C GLU A 71 0.84 -0.47 47.36
N THR A 72 0.10 -0.26 48.45
CA THR A 72 -0.19 -1.26 49.47
C THR A 72 -1.66 -1.19 49.86
N GLY A 73 -2.31 -2.35 50.03
CA GLY A 73 -3.72 -2.35 50.42
C GLY A 73 -4.23 -3.72 50.89
N PRO A 74 -5.40 -3.71 51.56
CA PRO A 74 -6.01 -4.91 52.10
C PRO A 74 -6.63 -5.77 51.00
N ILE A 75 -6.92 -7.02 51.36
CA ILE A 75 -7.62 -8.01 50.56
C ILE A 75 -9.05 -8.09 51.07
N ILE A 76 -10.02 -8.03 50.17
CA ILE A 76 -11.43 -8.03 50.51
C ILE A 76 -12.08 -9.16 49.75
N ILE A 77 -12.69 -10.09 50.48
CA ILE A 77 -13.36 -11.26 49.92
C ILE A 77 -14.83 -11.16 50.27
N THR A 78 -15.69 -11.23 49.26
CA THR A 78 -17.13 -11.25 49.44
C THR A 78 -17.68 -12.60 49.01
N THR A 79 -18.41 -13.26 49.90
CA THR A 79 -19.10 -14.53 49.66
C THR A 79 -20.60 -14.35 49.82
N LYS A 80 -21.43 -15.21 49.22
CA LYS A 80 -22.89 -15.14 49.37
C LYS A 80 -23.30 -15.60 50.76
N SER A 81 -22.63 -16.62 51.30
CA SER A 81 -22.86 -17.13 52.65
C SER A 81 -22.28 -16.19 53.71
N GLY A 82 -20.96 -15.99 53.76
CA GLY A 82 -20.28 -15.26 54.84
C GLY A 82 -20.23 -13.74 54.69
N GLY A 83 -20.79 -13.15 53.64
CA GLY A 83 -20.73 -11.70 53.39
C GLY A 83 -19.31 -11.21 53.09
N ARG A 84 -19.01 -9.96 53.49
CA ARG A 84 -17.74 -9.27 53.17
C ARG A 84 -16.72 -9.42 54.30
N GLY A 85 -15.62 -10.12 54.02
CA GLY A 85 -14.42 -10.20 54.84
C GLY A 85 -13.34 -9.20 54.39
N VAL A 86 -12.63 -8.60 55.34
CA VAL A 86 -11.51 -7.68 55.09
C VAL A 86 -10.28 -8.22 55.80
N SER A 87 -9.17 -8.37 55.07
CA SER A 87 -7.92 -8.82 55.66
C SER A 87 -7.28 -7.75 56.54
N MET A 88 -6.60 -8.21 57.59
CA MET A 88 -5.66 -7.36 58.34
C MET A 88 -4.29 -7.27 57.66
N ILE A 89 -3.99 -8.21 56.76
CA ILE A 89 -2.72 -8.31 56.05
C ILE A 89 -2.85 -7.57 54.73
N ASN A 90 -1.85 -6.76 54.40
CA ASN A 90 -1.80 -6.03 53.14
C ASN A 90 -0.90 -6.74 52.12
N PHE A 91 -1.26 -6.62 50.86
CA PHE A 91 -0.37 -6.99 49.75
C PHE A 91 0.39 -5.75 49.27
N ASN A 92 1.69 -5.88 48.99
CA ASN A 92 2.52 -4.82 48.47
C ASN A 92 2.74 -5.00 46.96
N LEU A 93 2.23 -4.07 46.16
CA LEU A 93 2.43 -4.08 44.71
C LEU A 93 3.79 -3.43 44.41
N SER A 94 4.79 -4.27 44.12
CA SER A 94 6.11 -3.78 43.74
C SER A 94 6.11 -3.43 42.25
N PHE A 95 6.08 -2.14 41.94
CA PHE A 95 6.52 -1.69 40.63
C PHE A 95 8.04 -1.76 40.62
N ASP A 96 8.61 -2.53 39.70
CA ASP A 96 9.97 -2.25 39.29
C ASP A 96 9.96 -0.83 38.72
N LYS A 97 10.37 0.14 39.54
CA LYS A 97 10.73 1.46 39.07
C LYS A 97 11.86 1.20 38.09
N LEU A 98 11.54 1.18 36.80
CA LEU A 98 12.48 1.00 35.71
C LEU A 98 13.55 2.09 35.85
N LYS A 99 14.63 1.77 36.57
CA LYS A 99 15.84 2.58 36.55
C LYS A 99 16.46 2.35 35.18
N PRO A 100 16.98 3.39 34.51
CA PRO A 100 17.58 3.28 33.17
C PRO A 100 18.73 2.27 33.03
N LEU A 101 19.19 1.67 34.14
CA LEU A 101 20.41 0.85 34.24
C LEU A 101 20.15 -0.60 34.66
N ILE A 102 18.91 -1.08 34.64
CA ILE A 102 18.64 -2.50 34.96
C ILE A 102 18.77 -3.33 33.67
N SER A 103 19.77 -4.21 33.61
CA SER A 103 19.93 -5.12 32.48
C SER A 103 18.84 -6.19 32.52
N SER A 104 17.93 -6.17 31.56
CA SER A 104 17.00 -7.27 31.33
C SER A 104 17.68 -8.36 30.49
N SER A 105 17.83 -9.57 31.04
CA SER A 105 18.32 -10.74 30.30
C SER A 105 17.18 -11.48 29.60
N ILE A 106 16.41 -10.74 28.81
CA ILE A 106 15.41 -11.32 27.91
C ILE A 106 16.04 -11.30 26.52
N TRP A 107 16.49 -12.47 26.06
CA TRP A 107 16.85 -12.65 24.66
C TRP A 107 15.54 -12.71 23.88
N ILE A 108 15.26 -11.67 23.13
CA ILE A 108 14.19 -11.71 22.13
C ILE A 108 14.83 -12.43 20.94
N ASP A 109 14.34 -13.63 20.61
CA ASP A 109 14.74 -14.29 19.37
C ASP A 109 14.27 -13.39 18.21
N GLU A 110 15.24 -12.79 17.51
CA GLU A 110 14.99 -11.87 16.38
C GLU A 110 14.30 -12.55 15.18
N ASP A 111 14.08 -13.87 15.25
CA ASP A 111 13.43 -14.68 14.23
C ASP A 111 11.90 -14.80 14.40
N TYR A 112 11.29 -14.13 15.39
CA TYR A 112 9.82 -13.97 15.42
C TYR A 112 9.37 -12.87 14.45
N ASP A 113 9.47 -13.19 13.15
CA ASP A 113 8.80 -12.50 12.02
C ASP A 113 7.27 -12.69 12.10
N GLY A 114 6.69 -12.28 13.23
CA GLY A 114 5.29 -12.52 13.59
C GLY A 114 4.55 -11.31 14.16
N ILE A 115 5.15 -10.11 14.14
CA ILE A 115 4.38 -8.89 14.39
C ILE A 115 3.69 -8.50 13.10
N ILE A 116 2.49 -9.05 12.91
CA ILE A 116 1.49 -8.56 11.96
C ILE A 116 1.16 -7.11 12.36
N PRO A 117 1.51 -6.08 11.56
CA PRO A 117 1.06 -4.73 11.81
C PRO A 117 -0.38 -4.63 11.32
N GLY A 118 -1.33 -4.88 12.21
CA GLY A 118 -2.75 -4.89 11.87
C GLY A 118 -3.71 -5.19 13.03
N GLN A 119 -3.24 -5.71 14.16
CA GLN A 119 -4.11 -5.91 15.32
C GLN A 119 -3.89 -4.81 16.35
N GLN A 120 -4.65 -3.74 16.16
CA GLN A 120 -5.00 -2.83 17.25
C GLN A 120 -5.74 -3.63 18.31
N ASP A 121 -5.07 -3.98 19.39
CA ASP A 121 -5.72 -4.15 20.68
C ASP A 121 -5.02 -3.19 21.64
N SER A 122 -5.59 -1.99 21.70
CA SER A 122 -5.70 -1.14 22.89
C SER A 122 -4.72 -1.45 24.03
N LEU A 123 -3.45 -1.11 23.83
CA LEU A 123 -2.62 -0.65 24.94
C LEU A 123 -2.94 0.84 25.09
N GLU A 124 -3.86 1.13 26.00
CA GLU A 124 -4.04 2.45 26.57
C GLU A 124 -2.71 2.88 27.21
N VAL A 125 -1.79 3.39 26.39
CA VAL A 125 -0.73 4.27 26.87
C VAL A 125 -1.48 5.44 27.50
N ASP A 126 -1.30 5.60 28.81
CA ASP A 126 -1.95 6.61 29.65
C ASP A 126 -1.89 8.00 29.00
N VAL A 127 -2.94 8.32 28.22
CA VAL A 127 -3.08 9.54 27.40
C VAL A 127 -3.09 10.80 28.28
N LYS A 128 -3.15 10.64 29.60
CA LYS A 128 -3.15 11.76 30.56
C LYS A 128 -1.82 12.45 30.72
N GLN A 129 -0.67 11.82 30.42
CA GLN A 129 0.63 12.50 30.49
C GLN A 129 0.97 13.31 29.21
N ILE A 130 0.25 13.11 28.11
CA ILE A 130 0.41 13.92 26.88
C ILE A 130 -0.53 15.15 26.91
N LEU A 131 -1.53 15.18 27.79
CA LEU A 131 -2.53 16.25 27.86
C LEU A 131 -2.05 17.56 28.51
N CYS A 132 -0.82 17.61 29.01
CA CYS A 132 -0.16 18.85 29.42
C CYS A 132 1.06 19.15 28.54
N GLU A 133 0.85 19.23 27.22
CA GLU A 133 1.76 20.05 26.40
C GLU A 133 1.73 21.47 26.96
N PRO A 134 2.85 22.01 27.50
CA PRO A 134 2.89 23.40 27.90
C PRO A 134 2.58 24.24 26.65
N ASP A 135 1.67 25.21 26.81
CA ASP A 135 1.28 26.10 25.71
C ASP A 135 2.55 26.61 24.98
N PRO A 136 2.70 26.37 23.67
CA PRO A 136 3.93 26.71 22.94
C PRO A 136 4.23 28.22 22.95
N LEU A 137 3.23 29.05 23.28
CA LEU A 137 3.38 30.49 23.43
C LEU A 137 3.86 30.90 24.83
N GLY A 138 3.86 30.00 25.82
CA GLY A 138 4.29 30.28 27.18
C GLY A 138 3.39 31.30 27.91
N ILE A 139 2.21 31.59 27.35
CA ILE A 139 1.26 32.52 27.92
C ILE A 139 0.34 31.66 28.81
N LEU A 140 0.37 31.88 30.12
CA LEU A 140 -0.59 31.21 31.01
C LEU A 140 -2.00 31.55 30.53
N PRO A 141 -2.84 30.54 30.18
CA PRO A 141 -4.24 30.80 29.90
C PRO A 141 -4.81 31.47 31.14
N SER A 142 -5.39 32.65 30.97
CA SER A 142 -6.15 33.27 32.06
C SER A 142 -7.17 32.23 32.48
N ASN A 143 -7.10 31.77 33.74
CA ASN A 143 -7.79 30.59 34.28
C ASN A 143 -9.31 30.77 34.40
N THR A 144 -9.90 31.54 33.50
CA THR A 144 -11.32 31.62 33.25
C THR A 144 -11.64 30.64 32.13
N PHE A 145 -11.94 29.39 32.49
CA PHE A 145 -12.88 28.58 31.71
C PHE A 145 -14.25 29.27 31.79
N SER A 146 -14.37 30.47 31.20
CA SER A 146 -15.66 31.02 30.89
C SER A 146 -16.14 30.28 29.66
N SER A 147 -17.26 29.56 29.83
CA SER A 147 -18.10 29.08 28.75
C SER A 147 -18.54 30.26 27.91
N GLY A 148 -17.66 30.70 27.01
CA GLY A 148 -17.93 31.69 25.97
C GLY A 148 -18.34 30.93 24.73
N THR A 149 -19.51 31.28 24.21
CA THR A 149 -20.12 30.76 22.99
C THR A 149 -19.06 30.45 21.91
N PRO A 150 -19.10 29.26 21.27
CA PRO A 150 -18.20 28.97 20.16
C PRO A 150 -18.51 29.96 19.05
N LEU A 151 -17.60 30.89 18.78
CA LEU A 151 -17.63 31.68 17.56
C LEU A 151 -17.36 30.71 16.41
N THR A 152 -18.44 30.09 15.93
CA THR A 152 -18.47 29.26 14.74
C THR A 152 -18.34 30.16 13.53
N ASN A 153 -17.11 30.50 13.17
CA ASN A 153 -16.82 30.80 11.77
C ASN A 153 -17.01 29.48 11.00
N GLU A 154 -18.11 29.36 10.27
CA GLU A 154 -18.52 28.15 9.54
C GLU A 154 -17.42 27.61 8.58
N SER A 155 -16.47 28.45 8.19
CA SER A 155 -15.33 28.09 7.34
C SER A 155 -14.18 27.36 8.05
N LEU A 156 -14.11 27.37 9.38
CA LEU A 156 -12.98 26.80 10.15
C LEU A 156 -13.33 25.50 10.88
N VAL A 157 -14.55 24.98 10.74
CA VAL A 157 -15.03 23.77 11.42
C VAL A 157 -14.28 22.51 10.98
N GLN A 158 -13.71 22.50 9.78
CA GLN A 158 -12.93 21.37 9.24
C GLN A 158 -11.51 21.26 9.81
N TYR A 159 -11.02 22.30 10.48
CA TYR A 159 -9.64 22.35 10.96
C TYR A 159 -9.55 22.13 12.47
N THR A 160 -8.48 21.47 12.90
CA THR A 160 -8.27 21.09 14.29
C THR A 160 -7.34 22.08 15.01
N SER A 161 -7.51 22.19 16.32
CA SER A 161 -6.64 22.98 17.23
C SER A 161 -5.62 22.11 17.98
N LYS A 162 -5.37 20.89 17.50
CA LYS A 162 -4.40 19.96 18.07
C LYS A 162 -3.10 20.00 17.26
N LEU A 163 -1.98 20.18 17.95
CA LEU A 163 -0.65 20.34 17.32
C LEU A 163 -0.17 19.08 16.58
N VAL A 164 -0.73 17.91 16.92
CA VAL A 164 -0.34 16.60 16.38
C VAL A 164 -1.18 16.23 15.15
N ASP A 165 -2.29 16.92 14.88
CA ASP A 165 -3.20 16.57 13.78
C ASP A 165 -2.75 17.20 12.46
N GLN A 166 -2.87 16.44 11.35
CA GLN A 166 -2.51 16.90 10.00
C GLN A 166 -3.37 18.08 9.51
N SER A 167 -4.54 18.29 10.10
CA SER A 167 -5.49 19.36 9.79
C SER A 167 -5.35 20.57 10.72
N PHE A 168 -4.18 20.74 11.34
CA PHE A 168 -3.90 21.85 12.24
C PHE A 168 -4.04 23.20 11.53
N HIS A 169 -4.82 24.12 12.12
CA HIS A 169 -4.91 25.49 11.65
C HIS A 169 -4.54 26.50 12.74
N PRO A 170 -3.54 27.37 12.52
CA PRO A 170 -2.99 28.25 13.57
C PRO A 170 -4.01 29.27 14.09
N VAL A 171 -4.87 29.79 13.21
CA VAL A 171 -5.93 30.74 13.62
C VAL A 171 -6.98 30.04 14.50
N ARG A 172 -7.29 28.76 14.24
CA ARG A 172 -8.24 28.00 15.06
C ARG A 172 -7.66 27.69 16.43
N PHE A 173 -6.37 27.34 16.49
CA PHE A 173 -5.64 27.14 17.73
C PHE A 173 -5.66 28.37 18.64
N LEU A 174 -5.44 29.58 18.08
CA LEU A 174 -5.48 30.82 18.83
C LEU A 174 -6.89 31.16 19.33
N LEU A 175 -7.92 30.91 18.51
CA LEU A 175 -9.32 31.11 18.91
C LEU A 175 -9.74 30.15 20.02
N ASP A 176 -9.33 28.88 19.94
CA ASP A 176 -9.74 27.85 20.91
C ASP A 176 -8.99 27.97 22.24
N ARG A 177 -7.69 28.30 22.23
CA ARG A 177 -6.86 28.33 23.46
C ARG A 177 -6.63 29.73 24.03
N HIS A 178 -6.68 30.76 23.20
CA HIS A 178 -6.31 32.14 23.56
C HIS A 178 -7.37 33.19 23.19
N PRO A 179 -8.69 32.94 23.39
CA PRO A 179 -9.75 33.83 22.90
C PRO A 179 -9.71 35.25 23.52
N ASN A 180 -9.23 35.37 24.77
CA ASN A 180 -9.23 36.61 25.54
C ASN A 180 -7.83 37.20 25.74
N THR A 181 -6.86 36.83 24.92
CA THR A 181 -5.49 37.34 25.05
C THR A 181 -5.33 38.70 24.38
N LYS A 182 -4.69 39.65 25.07
CA LYS A 182 -4.33 40.95 24.47
C LYS A 182 -3.23 40.75 23.43
N TRP A 183 -3.25 41.57 22.38
CA TRP A 183 -2.25 41.57 21.31
C TRP A 183 -0.80 41.59 21.84
N GLU A 184 -0.53 42.38 22.88
CA GLU A 184 0.80 42.48 23.52
C GLU A 184 1.29 41.15 24.12
N ASN A 185 0.37 40.33 24.64
CA ASN A 185 0.72 39.01 25.17
C ASN A 185 1.02 38.05 24.00
N LEU A 186 0.24 38.12 22.93
CA LEU A 186 0.44 37.30 21.74
C LEU A 186 1.76 37.66 21.04
N GLN A 187 2.12 38.95 20.98
CA GLN A 187 3.39 39.42 20.46
C GLN A 187 4.58 38.89 21.29
N ARG A 188 4.46 38.88 22.62
CA ARG A 188 5.46 38.27 23.51
C ARG A 188 5.59 36.76 23.33
N GLY A 189 4.47 36.06 23.15
CA GLY A 189 4.46 34.62 22.83
C GLY A 189 5.10 34.31 21.48
N TYR A 190 4.84 35.15 20.47
CA TYR A 190 5.51 35.05 19.17
C TYR A 190 7.02 35.27 19.25
N GLU A 191 7.47 36.28 20.01
CA GLU A 191 8.90 36.52 20.22
C GLU A 191 9.57 35.37 20.99
N GLN A 192 8.87 34.74 21.92
CA GLN A 192 9.34 33.55 22.62
C GLN A 192 9.44 32.33 21.70
N LEU A 193 8.44 32.10 20.85
CA LEU A 193 8.47 31.05 19.85
C LEU A 193 9.60 31.26 18.83
N LYS A 194 9.81 32.50 18.37
CA LYS A 194 10.92 32.88 17.50
C LYS A 194 12.28 32.68 18.17
N ARG A 195 12.40 33.01 19.47
CA ARG A 195 13.60 32.72 20.27
C ARG A 195 13.85 31.23 20.38
N ASN A 196 12.83 30.42 20.68
CA ASN A 196 12.95 28.96 20.78
C ASN A 196 13.36 28.31 19.45
N LEU A 197 12.85 28.81 18.32
CA LEU A 197 13.24 28.36 16.98
C LEU A 197 14.68 28.77 16.61
N ASN A 198 15.12 29.95 17.03
CA ASN A 198 16.50 30.39 16.80
C ASN A 198 17.49 29.63 17.71
N LEU A 199 17.09 29.29 18.94
CA LEU A 199 17.86 28.45 19.87
C LEU A 199 18.05 27.01 19.32
N THR A 200 17.14 26.51 18.49
CA THR A 200 17.36 25.24 17.75
C THR A 200 18.42 25.34 16.65
N SER A 201 18.76 26.54 16.18
CA SER A 201 19.70 26.76 15.08
C SER A 201 21.14 27.04 15.54
N VAL A 202 21.34 27.66 16.69
CA VAL A 202 22.67 28.09 17.14
C VAL A 202 22.78 27.91 18.66
N SER A 203 23.74 27.05 19.06
CA SER A 203 24.50 27.08 20.32
C SER A 203 24.06 26.39 21.62
N ASP A 204 23.27 25.30 21.66
CA ASP A 204 23.23 24.46 22.88
C ASP A 204 23.07 22.95 22.61
N VAL A 205 24.18 22.22 22.67
CA VAL A 205 24.26 20.76 22.49
C VAL A 205 23.56 19.99 23.63
N GLY A 206 23.39 20.60 24.82
CA GLY A 206 22.73 19.99 25.98
C GLY A 206 21.22 19.81 25.81
N ASN A 207 20.52 20.82 25.30
CA ASN A 207 19.05 20.79 25.15
C ASN A 207 18.60 20.05 23.87
N LYS A 208 19.48 19.97 22.86
CA LYS A 208 19.22 19.17 21.65
C LYS A 208 19.24 17.67 21.97
N GLY A 209 20.16 17.24 22.84
CA GLY A 209 20.18 15.89 23.39
C GLY A 209 18.93 15.58 24.21
N ASP A 210 18.43 16.52 25.02
CA ASP A 210 17.21 16.31 25.81
C ASP A 210 15.95 16.24 24.93
N TYR A 211 15.79 17.13 23.94
CA TYR A 211 14.66 17.09 23.00
C TYR A 211 14.70 15.86 22.09
N ILE A 212 15.88 15.51 21.57
CA ILE A 212 16.05 14.28 20.78
C ILE A 212 15.81 13.09 21.70
N SER A 213 16.38 13.01 22.90
CA SER A 213 16.18 11.88 23.83
C SER A 213 14.72 11.66 24.21
N LYS A 214 13.96 12.74 24.44
CA LYS A 214 12.51 12.67 24.72
C LYS A 214 11.69 12.23 23.50
N ASN A 215 12.16 12.56 22.30
CA ASN A 215 11.47 12.25 21.04
C ASN A 215 12.22 11.21 20.20
N VAL A 216 13.15 10.43 20.79
CA VAL A 216 14.07 9.54 20.06
C VAL A 216 13.25 8.52 19.28
N VAL A 217 12.18 8.01 19.88
CA VAL A 217 11.28 7.03 19.28
C VAL A 217 10.57 7.62 18.06
N VAL A 218 10.08 8.86 18.14
CA VAL A 218 9.42 9.54 17.01
C VAL A 218 10.42 9.80 15.88
N VAL A 219 11.62 10.27 16.21
CA VAL A 219 12.68 10.50 15.22
C VAL A 219 13.10 9.20 14.55
N ILE A 220 13.26 8.11 15.31
CA ILE A 220 13.59 6.78 14.76
C ILE A 220 12.47 6.27 13.86
N ASN A 221 11.21 6.41 14.26
CA ASN A 221 10.07 5.99 13.45
C ASN A 221 9.99 6.79 12.14
N VAL A 222 10.15 8.12 12.20
CA VAL A 222 10.17 8.98 11.01
C VAL A 222 11.36 8.65 10.11
N MET A 223 12.54 8.37 10.68
CA MET A 223 13.72 7.95 9.90
C MET A 223 13.53 6.57 9.27
N SER A 224 12.91 5.62 9.98
CA SER A 224 12.55 4.29 9.48
C SER A 224 11.56 4.39 8.33
N ASP A 225 10.52 5.22 8.49
CA ASP A 225 9.51 5.42 7.46
C ASP A 225 10.06 6.20 6.26
N MET A 226 10.92 7.19 6.47
CA MET A 226 11.68 7.85 5.40
C MET A 226 12.59 6.88 4.66
N TYR A 227 13.26 5.97 5.35
CA TYR A 227 14.10 4.95 4.73
C TYR A 227 13.25 3.96 3.91
N LYS A 228 12.11 3.50 4.45
CA LYS A 228 11.15 2.66 3.71
C LYS A 228 10.63 3.38 2.47
N LEU A 229 10.21 4.65 2.60
CA LEU A 229 9.75 5.47 1.47
C LEU A 229 10.85 5.66 0.42
N SER A 230 12.07 5.98 0.84
CA SER A 230 13.22 6.13 -0.06
C SER A 230 13.50 4.82 -0.82
N ARG A 231 13.41 3.67 -0.14
CA ARG A 231 13.58 2.35 -0.75
C ARG A 231 12.45 2.02 -1.73
N LEU A 232 11.20 2.31 -1.37
CA LEU A 232 10.04 2.11 -2.25
C LEU A 232 10.11 3.01 -3.48
N VAL A 233 10.43 4.29 -3.31
CA VAL A 233 10.61 5.25 -4.42
C VAL A 233 11.77 4.81 -5.32
N SER A 234 12.88 4.36 -4.74
CA SER A 234 14.04 3.87 -5.51
C SER A 234 13.69 2.60 -6.31
N ARG A 235 12.96 1.65 -5.71
CA ARG A 235 12.53 0.40 -6.36
C ARG A 235 11.46 0.63 -7.43
N GLN A 236 10.53 1.55 -7.21
CA GLN A 236 9.47 1.88 -8.17
C GLN A 236 10.04 2.66 -9.36
N ARG A 237 11.03 3.53 -9.13
CA ARG A 237 11.70 4.27 -10.21
C ARG A 237 12.46 3.36 -11.17
N THR A 238 13.07 2.28 -10.68
CA THR A 238 13.76 1.31 -11.55
C THR A 238 12.76 0.40 -12.26
N HIS A 239 11.79 -0.16 -11.54
CA HIS A 239 10.84 -1.12 -12.14
C HIS A 239 9.92 -0.47 -13.17
N VAL A 240 9.41 0.74 -12.94
CA VAL A 240 8.56 1.43 -13.93
C VAL A 240 9.35 1.80 -15.19
N SER A 241 10.62 2.19 -15.05
CA SER A 241 11.48 2.48 -16.19
C SER A 241 11.78 1.23 -17.02
N ASP A 242 12.07 0.11 -16.37
CA ASP A 242 12.44 -1.12 -17.08
C ASP A 242 11.21 -1.83 -17.67
N ASP A 243 10.07 -1.78 -17.00
CA ASP A 243 8.80 -2.33 -17.49
C ASP A 243 8.27 -1.53 -18.69
N LEU A 244 8.38 -0.20 -18.64
CA LEU A 244 8.08 0.65 -19.80
C LEU A 244 9.05 0.39 -20.97
N LYS A 245 10.35 0.22 -20.70
CA LYS A 245 11.33 -0.13 -21.75
C LYS A 245 11.00 -1.47 -22.39
N ASN A 246 10.69 -2.49 -21.58
CA ASN A 246 10.34 -3.83 -22.07
C ASN A 246 9.05 -3.78 -22.89
N LYS A 247 8.02 -3.06 -22.44
CA LYS A 247 6.76 -2.93 -23.19
C LYS A 247 6.94 -2.16 -24.49
N ILE A 248 7.78 -1.12 -24.50
CA ILE A 248 8.12 -0.38 -25.72
C ILE A 248 8.90 -1.28 -26.69
N GLN A 249 9.82 -2.10 -26.20
CA GLN A 249 10.59 -3.03 -27.02
C GLN A 249 9.68 -4.10 -27.65
N GLU A 250 8.78 -4.69 -26.87
CA GLU A 250 7.79 -5.66 -27.36
C GLU A 250 6.89 -5.05 -28.45
N LEU A 251 6.39 -3.82 -28.24
CA LEU A 251 5.60 -3.11 -29.24
C LEU A 251 6.40 -2.78 -30.50
N MET A 252 7.69 -2.42 -30.37
CA MET A 252 8.57 -2.18 -31.51
C MET A 252 8.82 -3.45 -32.33
N ASP A 253 8.99 -4.58 -31.66
CA ASP A 253 9.19 -5.88 -32.32
C ASP A 253 7.91 -6.32 -33.05
N ASP A 254 6.74 -6.13 -32.44
CA ASP A 254 5.44 -6.39 -33.05
C ASP A 254 5.18 -5.50 -34.28
N ILE A 255 5.45 -4.19 -34.18
CA ILE A 255 5.32 -3.26 -35.31
C ILE A 255 6.24 -3.65 -36.45
N SER A 256 7.49 -4.02 -36.15
CA SER A 256 8.48 -4.43 -37.15
C SER A 256 8.04 -5.72 -37.85
N SER A 257 7.57 -6.71 -37.09
CA SER A 257 7.01 -7.96 -37.62
C SER A 257 5.83 -7.67 -38.56
N ASN A 258 4.83 -6.89 -38.11
CA ASN A 258 3.68 -6.51 -38.91
C ASN A 258 4.07 -5.73 -40.18
N PHE A 259 5.06 -4.85 -40.09
CA PHE A 259 5.55 -4.09 -41.24
C PHE A 259 6.23 -5.00 -42.28
N THR A 260 7.02 -5.98 -41.84
CA THR A 260 7.61 -6.96 -42.76
C THR A 260 6.54 -7.79 -43.45
N GLN A 261 5.51 -8.23 -42.73
CA GLN A 261 4.39 -8.96 -43.29
C GLN A 261 3.59 -8.11 -44.29
N LEU A 262 3.28 -6.86 -43.94
CA LEU A 262 2.63 -5.92 -44.85
C LEU A 262 3.47 -5.67 -46.11
N SER A 263 4.78 -5.50 -45.97
CA SER A 263 5.68 -5.30 -47.11
C SER A 263 5.72 -6.51 -48.05
N GLN A 264 5.71 -7.74 -47.50
CA GLN A 264 5.63 -8.97 -48.29
C GLN A 264 4.27 -9.12 -49.00
N THR A 265 3.17 -8.82 -48.31
CA THR A 265 1.85 -8.86 -48.96
C THR A 265 1.75 -7.81 -50.06
N TYR A 266 2.25 -6.59 -49.82
CA TYR A 266 2.27 -5.53 -50.82
C TYR A 266 3.10 -5.88 -52.05
N SER A 267 4.30 -6.44 -51.87
CA SER A 267 5.13 -6.87 -53.01
C SER A 267 4.46 -7.99 -53.81
N SER A 268 3.81 -8.96 -53.14
CA SER A 268 3.05 -10.02 -53.79
C SER A 268 1.86 -9.48 -54.60
N LEU A 269 1.14 -8.49 -54.06
CA LEU A 269 0.04 -7.83 -54.76
C LEU A 269 0.55 -7.03 -55.94
N LEU A 270 1.66 -6.31 -55.79
CA LEU A 270 2.26 -5.55 -56.88
C LEU A 270 2.70 -6.47 -58.02
N SER A 271 3.31 -7.62 -57.72
CA SER A 271 3.65 -8.64 -58.73
C SER A 271 2.41 -9.21 -59.41
N ARG A 272 1.32 -9.47 -58.65
CA ARG A 272 0.07 -9.98 -59.22
C ARG A 272 -0.64 -8.94 -60.09
N MET A 273 -0.61 -7.67 -59.70
CA MET A 273 -1.16 -6.56 -60.46
C MET A 273 -0.33 -6.26 -61.71
N SER A 274 1.01 -6.32 -61.63
CA SER A 274 1.87 -6.16 -62.80
C SER A 274 1.63 -7.31 -63.80
N PHE A 275 1.55 -8.55 -63.30
CA PHE A 275 1.18 -9.71 -64.13
C PHE A 275 -0.19 -9.55 -64.76
N TYR A 276 -1.20 -9.13 -63.99
CA TYR A 276 -2.55 -8.93 -64.51
C TYR A 276 -2.60 -7.82 -65.56
N ASN A 277 -1.93 -6.69 -65.32
CA ASN A 277 -1.84 -5.60 -66.29
C ASN A 277 -1.18 -6.09 -67.59
N ILE A 278 -0.05 -6.79 -67.49
CA ILE A 278 0.64 -7.39 -68.64
C ILE A 278 -0.28 -8.38 -69.37
N TYR A 279 -0.99 -9.24 -68.64
CA TYR A 279 -1.92 -10.22 -69.21
C TYR A 279 -3.09 -9.55 -69.94
N THR A 280 -3.72 -8.55 -69.32
CA THR A 280 -4.85 -7.82 -69.94
C THR A 280 -4.43 -7.04 -71.18
N LYS A 281 -3.26 -6.39 -71.15
CA LYS A 281 -2.72 -5.66 -72.30
C LYS A 281 -2.36 -6.58 -73.46
N ASN A 282 -1.83 -7.77 -73.18
CA ASN A 282 -1.36 -8.71 -74.18
C ASN A 282 -2.32 -9.89 -74.41
N LEU A 283 -3.60 -9.77 -74.03
CA LEU A 283 -4.56 -10.87 -74.15
C LEU A 283 -4.73 -11.34 -75.61
N SER A 284 -4.71 -10.40 -76.55
CA SER A 284 -4.74 -10.69 -77.99
C SER A 284 -3.47 -11.43 -78.45
N ALA A 285 -2.29 -11.10 -77.90
CA ALA A 285 -1.02 -11.78 -78.19
C ALA A 285 -1.12 -13.29 -77.98
N PHE A 286 -1.69 -13.68 -76.84
CA PHE A 286 -1.80 -15.09 -76.44
C PHE A 286 -2.89 -15.85 -77.20
N GLN A 287 -3.83 -15.15 -77.84
CA GLN A 287 -4.88 -15.75 -78.66
C GLN A 287 -4.40 -16.07 -80.09
N ILE A 288 -3.41 -15.32 -80.60
CA ILE A 288 -2.85 -15.48 -81.96
C ILE A 288 -2.35 -16.92 -82.23
N PRO A 289 -1.51 -17.57 -81.39
CA PRO A 289 -1.09 -18.93 -81.64
C PRO A 289 -2.24 -19.95 -81.67
N ARG A 290 -3.30 -19.71 -80.89
CA ARG A 290 -4.48 -20.58 -80.84
C ARG A 290 -5.31 -20.44 -82.11
N ASP A 291 -5.43 -19.24 -82.62
CA ASP A 291 -6.21 -18.96 -83.83
C ASP A 291 -5.45 -19.38 -85.09
N ILE A 292 -4.11 -19.25 -85.13
CA ILE A 292 -3.25 -19.86 -86.15
C ILE A 292 -3.47 -21.39 -86.20
N LEU A 293 -3.45 -22.07 -85.05
CA LEU A 293 -3.67 -23.53 -84.99
C LEU A 293 -5.08 -23.94 -85.43
N LYS A 294 -6.11 -23.14 -85.13
CA LYS A 294 -7.47 -23.39 -85.66
C LYS A 294 -7.53 -23.19 -87.17
N CYS A 295 -6.87 -22.17 -87.70
CA CYS A 295 -6.87 -21.89 -89.14
C CYS A 295 -6.10 -22.93 -89.96
N ILE A 296 -4.98 -23.45 -89.45
CA ILE A 296 -4.27 -24.60 -90.07
C ILE A 296 -5.21 -25.81 -90.18
N ARG A 297 -6.04 -26.06 -89.15
CA ARG A 297 -6.91 -27.24 -89.10
C ARG A 297 -8.13 -27.15 -90.02
N ILE A 298 -8.59 -25.95 -90.36
CA ILE A 298 -9.86 -25.74 -91.09
C ILE A 298 -9.64 -25.37 -92.57
N LYS A 299 -8.40 -25.07 -93.02
CA LYS A 299 -8.04 -24.70 -94.42
C LYS A 299 -9.07 -23.74 -95.06
N GLY A 300 -9.20 -22.53 -94.51
CA GLY A 300 -10.19 -21.57 -95.03
C GLY A 300 -9.96 -20.10 -94.70
N ASP A 301 -9.63 -19.75 -93.45
CA ASP A 301 -9.57 -18.34 -93.01
C ASP A 301 -8.14 -17.88 -92.72
N TYR A 302 -7.35 -17.68 -93.77
CA TYR A 302 -6.00 -17.09 -93.66
C TYR A 302 -6.05 -15.57 -93.47
N LEU A 303 -7.06 -14.90 -94.06
CA LEU A 303 -7.21 -13.44 -94.01
C LEU A 303 -7.58 -12.93 -92.60
N ALA A 304 -8.45 -13.64 -91.88
CA ALA A 304 -8.83 -13.28 -90.49
C ALA A 304 -7.64 -13.36 -89.51
N VAL A 305 -6.68 -14.26 -89.77
CA VAL A 305 -5.44 -14.38 -88.98
C VAL A 305 -4.51 -13.20 -89.28
N ILE A 306 -4.41 -12.80 -90.54
CA ILE A 306 -3.60 -11.65 -90.96
C ILE A 306 -4.17 -10.35 -90.39
N ASP A 307 -5.49 -10.16 -90.41
CA ASP A 307 -6.13 -8.98 -89.82
C ASP A 307 -5.92 -8.92 -88.30
N SER A 308 -6.11 -10.05 -87.60
CA SER A 308 -5.86 -10.16 -86.15
C SER A 308 -4.38 -9.91 -85.78
N PHE A 309 -3.46 -10.32 -86.66
CA PHE A 309 -2.03 -10.08 -86.50
C PHE A 309 -1.63 -8.62 -86.77
N SER A 310 -2.25 -7.99 -87.77
CA SER A 310 -2.03 -6.56 -88.06
C SER A 310 -2.57 -5.65 -86.95
N GLU A 311 -3.72 -5.99 -86.36
CA GLU A 311 -4.29 -5.28 -85.21
C GLU A 311 -3.39 -5.41 -83.97
N PHE A 312 -2.71 -6.55 -83.82
CA PHE A 312 -1.76 -6.79 -82.75
C PHE A 312 -0.47 -5.97 -82.90
N ILE A 313 0.13 -5.94 -84.09
CA ILE A 313 1.33 -5.13 -84.37
C ILE A 313 1.04 -3.64 -84.12
N ASN A 314 -0.13 -3.15 -84.57
CA ASN A 314 -0.51 -1.74 -84.40
C ASN A 314 -0.78 -1.34 -82.94
N ARG A 315 -1.13 -2.30 -82.08
CA ARG A 315 -1.46 -2.06 -80.67
C ARG A 315 -0.25 -2.23 -79.73
N SER A 316 0.89 -2.70 -80.24
CA SER A 316 2.09 -2.95 -79.43
C SER A 316 3.21 -1.94 -79.67
N PRO A 317 3.08 -0.65 -79.31
CA PRO A 317 4.25 0.21 -79.15
C PRO A 317 4.83 -0.05 -77.74
N ASP A 318 6.10 -0.42 -77.71
CA ASP A 318 6.97 -0.63 -76.54
C ASP A 318 6.74 -1.91 -75.73
N SER A 319 7.30 -3.00 -76.27
CA SER A 319 7.44 -4.29 -75.60
C SER A 319 8.37 -4.20 -74.37
N ASP A 320 7.83 -4.49 -73.19
CA ASP A 320 8.60 -4.78 -71.98
C ASP A 320 9.66 -5.86 -72.27
N GLU A 321 10.91 -5.63 -71.84
CA GLU A 321 12.09 -6.49 -72.06
C GLU A 321 11.87 -7.97 -71.67
N LYS A 322 10.92 -8.24 -70.75
CA LYS A 322 10.55 -9.59 -70.29
C LYS A 322 9.62 -10.35 -71.24
N LEU A 323 8.90 -9.67 -72.11
CA LEU A 323 7.98 -10.31 -73.07
C LEU A 323 8.66 -10.66 -74.39
N LEU A 324 9.89 -10.16 -74.61
CA LEU A 324 10.65 -10.36 -75.84
C LEU A 324 10.83 -11.84 -76.21
N SER A 325 10.99 -12.73 -75.23
CA SER A 325 11.09 -14.19 -75.46
C SER A 325 9.78 -14.82 -75.92
N VAL A 326 8.64 -14.30 -75.44
CA VAL A 326 7.31 -14.75 -75.85
C VAL A 326 7.00 -14.26 -77.26
N PHE A 327 7.34 -13.01 -77.57
CA PHE A 327 7.25 -12.47 -78.92
C PHE A 327 8.13 -13.26 -79.90
N GLN A 328 9.39 -13.55 -79.56
CA GLN A 328 10.28 -14.41 -80.38
C GLN A 328 9.72 -15.82 -80.62
N SER A 329 9.08 -16.43 -79.62
CA SER A 329 8.43 -17.73 -79.79
C SER A 329 7.17 -17.66 -80.66
N ILE A 330 6.47 -16.53 -80.67
CA ILE A 330 5.32 -16.29 -81.54
C ILE A 330 5.81 -16.07 -82.98
N ASP A 331 6.85 -15.26 -83.17
CA ASP A 331 7.48 -15.00 -84.47
C ASP A 331 7.99 -16.30 -85.12
N SER A 332 8.70 -17.16 -84.38
CA SER A 332 9.17 -18.46 -84.89
C SER A 332 8.02 -19.39 -85.32
N ARG A 333 6.87 -19.32 -84.65
CA ARG A 333 5.68 -20.11 -85.03
C ARG A 333 4.94 -19.53 -86.22
N ILE A 334 5.00 -18.20 -86.39
CA ILE A 334 4.49 -17.51 -87.57
C ILE A 334 5.37 -17.84 -88.78
N ASP A 335 6.70 -17.84 -88.63
CA ASP A 335 7.62 -18.26 -89.69
C ASP A 335 7.34 -19.70 -90.15
N HIS A 336 7.07 -20.60 -89.20
CA HIS A 336 6.68 -21.97 -89.52
C HIS A 336 5.31 -22.06 -90.24
N PHE A 337 4.36 -21.20 -89.87
CA PHE A 337 3.07 -21.10 -90.56
C PHE A 337 3.21 -20.55 -91.98
N ILE A 338 4.04 -19.52 -92.18
CA ILE A 338 4.36 -18.97 -93.49
C ILE A 338 4.99 -20.06 -94.37
N GLN A 339 5.96 -20.82 -93.84
CA GLN A 339 6.57 -21.96 -94.54
C GLN A 339 5.52 -22.99 -94.99
N HIS A 340 4.60 -23.35 -94.09
CA HIS A 340 3.54 -24.31 -94.38
C HIS A 340 2.49 -23.79 -95.40
N VAL A 341 2.23 -22.48 -95.43
CA VAL A 341 1.36 -21.87 -96.45
C VAL A 341 2.05 -21.86 -97.81
N VAL A 342 3.35 -21.58 -97.86
CA VAL A 342 4.16 -21.62 -99.09
C VAL A 342 4.28 -23.04 -99.65
N ASP A 343 4.37 -24.06 -98.79
CA ASP A 343 4.45 -25.46 -99.22
C ASP A 343 3.10 -26.06 -99.67
N ASN A 344 1.97 -25.41 -99.35
CA ASN A 344 0.60 -25.87 -99.72
C ASN A 344 -0.06 -25.02 -100.82
N LEU A 345 0.62 -23.99 -101.31
CA LEU A 345 0.31 -23.28 -102.57
C LEU A 345 1.02 -23.99 -103.72
#